data_AF-A0A7V7TXS0-F1
#
_entry.id   AF-A0A7V7TXS0-F1
#
_cell.length_a   1.000
_cell.length_b   1.000
_cell.length_c   1.000
_cell.angle_alpha   90.00
_cell.angle_beta   90.00
_cell.angle_gamma   90.00
#
_symmetry.space_group_name_H-M   'P 1'
#
loop_
_entity.id
_entity.type
_entity.pdbx_description
1 polymer ?
#
loop_
_entity_poly.entity_id
_entity_poly.type
_entity_poly.pdbx_seq_one_letter_code
_entity_poly.pdbx_strand_id
1 'polypeptide(L)'
;MSIENSDVTIVMQGGLAVGWDVAYSAAHLRTVMPGARIVLATQKAAAKGYERTDAFDEVVLTDDPGALPPVKLIGAPHNINRQILSSRAGLAVVTTPYAMKLRTDAYLLSRKAVDLWSRWGEGGRGDRAKGKGRILVINLFTLNPGFDERLPWHVSDMFQFGRTEDLRAFWNAPPMDFGTNVHYETHPFAEGSLPREREFRSRFATEQWLTLGWLYGEPSRFPIRFHNDVSLAMVRQFEADLTDNFVVAHPTDIDLEMPKHRYVYGSRYFNTICYSFEDWKRLAFERCGLTGDDVGWTRWPRTERDKRLFVEARQRLRFLGRFGWARRLHEIIG
;
A
#
# COMPACT_ATOMS: atom_id res chain seq x y z
N MET A 1 23.95 7.20 -1.55
CA MET A 1 24.11 7.52 -0.11
C MET A 1 24.01 6.20 0.64
N SER A 2 24.88 5.92 1.62
CA SER A 2 24.70 4.74 2.50
C SER A 2 23.72 5.14 3.60
N ILE A 3 22.66 4.35 3.79
CA ILE A 3 21.73 4.50 4.90
C ILE A 3 22.16 3.48 5.95
N GLU A 4 22.63 3.95 7.10
CA GLU A 4 22.96 3.07 8.20
C GLU A 4 21.69 2.64 8.93
N ASN A 5 21.72 1.47 9.59
CA ASN A 5 20.54 1.00 10.32
C ASN A 5 20.11 1.98 11.43
N SER A 6 21.08 2.65 12.06
CA SER A 6 20.82 3.70 13.06
C SER A 6 20.13 4.95 12.50
N ASP A 7 20.11 5.13 11.18
CA ASP A 7 19.36 6.20 10.52
C ASP A 7 17.88 5.83 10.30
N VAL A 8 17.47 4.63 10.70
CA VAL A 8 16.13 4.10 10.51
C VAL A 8 15.43 3.89 11.85
N THR A 9 14.20 4.40 11.96
CA THR A 9 13.25 3.96 12.98
C THR A 9 12.17 3.10 12.33
N ILE A 10 11.97 1.90 12.86
CA ILE A 10 10.93 0.98 12.44
C ILE A 10 9.71 1.19 13.34
N VAL A 11 8.61 1.64 12.74
CA VAL A 11 7.31 1.82 13.39
C VAL A 11 6.45 0.60 13.06
N MET A 12 6.33 -0.30 14.03
CA MET A 12 5.40 -1.43 13.96
C MET A 12 4.00 -0.94 14.34
N GLN A 13 3.07 -0.97 13.39
CA GLN A 13 1.75 -0.35 13.53
C GLN A 13 0.61 -1.33 13.30
N GLY A 14 -0.40 -1.30 14.18
CA GLY A 14 -1.64 -2.06 13.99
C GLY A 14 -2.17 -2.69 15.27
N GLY A 15 -3.33 -3.35 15.15
CA GLY A 15 -3.85 -4.19 16.22
C GLY A 15 -2.96 -5.42 16.43
N LEU A 16 -2.93 -5.94 17.65
CA LEU A 16 -2.18 -7.14 17.98
C LEU A 16 -3.08 -8.36 17.73
N ALA A 17 -2.74 -9.16 16.71
CA ALA A 17 -3.55 -10.31 16.32
C ALA A 17 -3.26 -11.51 17.24
N VAL A 18 -4.30 -12.25 17.59
CA VAL A 18 -4.15 -13.53 18.31
C VAL A 18 -3.31 -14.49 17.45
N GLY A 19 -2.31 -15.13 18.05
CA GLY A 19 -1.37 -16.01 17.36
C GLY A 19 -0.21 -15.29 16.66
N TRP A 20 -0.07 -13.98 16.87
CA TRP A 20 1.03 -13.18 16.34
C TRP A 20 1.75 -12.47 17.48
N ASP A 21 3.00 -12.88 17.73
CA ASP A 21 3.82 -12.23 18.73
C ASP A 21 4.64 -11.10 18.09
N VAL A 22 4.18 -9.87 18.34
CA VAL A 22 4.86 -8.66 17.88
C VAL A 22 6.22 -8.47 18.58
N ALA A 23 6.41 -8.99 19.80
CA ALA A 23 7.72 -8.93 20.47
C ALA A 23 8.73 -9.87 19.79
N TYR A 24 8.31 -11.07 19.40
CA TYR A 24 9.15 -11.96 18.56
C TYR A 24 9.55 -11.27 17.25
N SER A 25 8.60 -10.59 16.60
CA SER A 25 8.86 -9.81 15.38
C SER A 25 9.91 -8.72 15.63
N ALA A 26 9.79 -7.97 16.73
CA ALA A 26 10.74 -6.93 17.11
C ALA A 26 12.13 -7.50 17.45
N ALA A 27 12.19 -8.62 18.17
CA ALA A 27 13.45 -9.31 18.46
C ALA A 27 14.15 -9.76 17.18
N HIS A 28 13.40 -10.27 16.20
CA HIS A 28 13.95 -10.59 14.88
C HIS A 28 14.45 -9.34 14.14
N LEU A 29 13.70 -8.23 14.18
CA LEU A 29 14.14 -6.96 13.58
C LEU A 29 15.49 -6.47 14.11
N ARG A 30 15.80 -6.72 15.39
CA ARG A 30 17.13 -6.40 15.96
C ARG A 30 18.26 -7.21 15.34
N THR A 31 18.00 -8.41 14.83
CA THR A 31 19.03 -9.23 14.19
C THR A 31 19.27 -8.81 12.74
N VAL A 32 18.21 -8.43 12.01
CA VAL A 32 18.31 -8.05 10.58
C VAL A 32 18.67 -6.58 10.38
N MET A 33 18.32 -5.72 11.33
CA MET A 33 18.63 -4.28 11.32
C MET A 33 19.20 -3.82 12.68
N PRO A 34 20.38 -4.33 13.10
CA PRO A 34 20.99 -3.93 14.36
C PRO A 34 21.24 -2.42 14.40
N GLY A 35 20.90 -1.78 15.52
CA GLY A 35 21.04 -0.33 15.72
C GLY A 35 19.84 0.50 15.24
N ALA A 36 18.92 -0.07 14.46
CA ALA A 36 17.66 0.60 14.14
C ALA A 36 16.79 0.72 15.40
N ARG A 37 16.17 1.89 15.58
CA ARG A 37 15.19 2.09 16.66
C ARG A 37 13.88 1.39 16.30
N ILE A 38 13.19 0.77 17.24
CA ILE A 38 11.91 0.07 17.03
C ILE A 38 10.85 0.67 17.95
N VAL A 39 9.77 1.15 17.35
CA VAL A 39 8.61 1.73 18.02
C VAL A 39 7.39 0.85 17.75
N LEU A 40 6.65 0.49 18.79
CA LEU A 40 5.31 -0.08 18.65
C LEU A 40 4.27 1.03 18.71
N ALA A 41 3.42 1.16 17.69
CA ALA A 41 2.30 2.09 17.69
C ALA A 41 0.98 1.34 17.57
N THR A 42 0.23 1.28 18.67
CA THR A 42 -0.99 0.46 18.75
C THR A 42 -2.08 1.11 19.61
N GLN A 43 -3.23 0.47 19.68
CA GLN A 43 -4.35 0.91 20.53
C GLN A 43 -4.14 0.48 21.97
N LYS A 44 -4.53 1.33 22.93
CA LYS A 44 -4.44 1.03 24.38
C LYS A 44 -5.03 -0.34 24.73
N ALA A 45 -6.21 -0.66 24.20
CA ALA A 45 -6.88 -1.94 24.47
C ALA A 45 -6.11 -3.17 23.94
N ALA A 46 -5.35 -3.01 22.86
CA ALA A 46 -4.56 -4.07 22.26
C ALA A 46 -3.18 -4.24 22.92
N ALA A 47 -2.66 -3.19 23.56
CA ALA A 47 -1.29 -3.14 24.07
C ALA A 47 -1.05 -3.97 25.34
N LYS A 48 -2.10 -4.49 25.99
CA LYS A 48 -2.03 -5.14 27.31
C LYS A 48 -0.93 -6.22 27.35
N GLY A 49 0.13 -5.96 28.10
CA GLY A 49 1.29 -6.85 28.26
C GLY A 49 2.54 -6.41 27.50
N TYR A 50 2.42 -5.47 26.57
CA TYR A 50 3.53 -4.90 25.81
C TYR A 50 3.95 -3.51 26.33
N GLU A 51 3.21 -2.88 27.24
CA GLU A 51 3.57 -1.56 27.77
C GLU A 51 4.85 -1.59 28.64
N ARG A 52 5.30 -2.78 29.02
CA ARG A 52 6.45 -3.01 29.91
C ARG A 52 7.48 -3.99 29.34
N THR A 53 7.40 -4.33 28.05
CA THR A 53 8.43 -5.18 27.41
C THR A 53 9.64 -4.33 27.01
N ASP A 54 10.81 -4.95 27.03
CA ASP A 54 12.08 -4.45 26.49
C ASP A 54 12.24 -4.71 24.98
N ALA A 55 11.24 -5.34 24.33
CA ALA A 55 11.28 -5.62 22.89
C ALA A 55 11.28 -4.34 22.02
N PHE A 56 10.73 -3.25 22.54
CA PHE A 56 10.58 -1.97 21.84
C PHE A 56 11.34 -0.86 22.56
N ASP A 57 11.90 0.10 21.82
CA ASP A 57 12.50 1.30 22.40
C ASP A 57 11.44 2.28 22.89
N GLU A 58 10.24 2.24 22.28
CA GLU A 58 9.09 3.02 22.71
C GLU A 58 7.77 2.33 22.32
N VAL A 59 6.76 2.45 23.18
CA VAL A 59 5.39 2.00 22.91
C VAL A 59 4.47 3.21 22.93
N VAL A 60 3.94 3.55 21.76
CA VAL A 60 3.01 4.67 21.55
C VAL A 60 1.58 4.13 21.54
N LEU A 61 0.77 4.63 22.48
CA LEU A 61 -0.59 4.19 22.67
C LEU A 61 -1.59 5.23 22.15
N THR A 62 -2.57 4.75 21.38
CA THR A 62 -3.65 5.57 20.85
C THR A 62 -5.01 5.15 21.42
N ASP A 63 -5.90 6.12 21.58
CA ASP A 63 -7.31 5.84 21.85
C ASP A 63 -7.99 5.26 20.60
N ASP A 64 -9.01 4.44 20.78
CA ASP A 64 -9.74 3.85 19.66
C ASP A 64 -10.81 4.83 19.13
N PRO A 65 -10.69 5.35 17.89
CA PRO A 65 -11.72 6.21 17.30
C PRO A 65 -12.99 5.43 16.89
N GLY A 66 -13.01 4.11 17.10
CA GLY A 66 -14.04 3.22 16.59
C GLY A 66 -13.76 2.78 15.16
N ALA A 67 -14.53 1.79 14.71
CA ALA A 67 -14.51 1.35 13.32
C ALA A 67 -15.63 2.03 12.52
N LEU A 68 -15.34 2.31 11.26
CA LEU A 68 -16.38 2.66 10.29
C LEU A 68 -17.02 1.38 9.72
N PRO A 69 -18.23 1.48 9.14
CA PRO A 69 -18.80 0.39 8.35
C PRO A 69 -17.81 -0.19 7.32
N PRO A 70 -17.88 -1.49 7.01
CA PRO A 70 -17.04 -2.12 5.99
C PRO A 70 -16.99 -1.32 4.67
N VAL A 71 -15.81 -1.22 4.05
CA VAL A 71 -15.57 -0.48 2.79
C VAL A 71 -16.48 -1.00 1.67
N LYS A 72 -16.68 -2.32 1.63
CA LYS A 72 -17.65 -3.00 0.78
C LYS A 72 -18.88 -3.39 1.60
N LEU A 73 -20.01 -3.63 0.94
CA LEU A 73 -21.29 -4.01 1.57
C LEU A 73 -21.13 -5.18 2.54
N ILE A 74 -20.28 -6.15 2.18
CA ILE A 74 -19.89 -7.29 3.01
C ILE A 74 -18.38 -7.20 3.26
N GLY A 75 -17.97 -7.31 4.53
CA GLY A 75 -16.56 -7.32 4.90
C GLY A 75 -16.34 -7.05 6.38
N ALA A 76 -15.06 -7.02 6.76
CA ALA A 76 -14.65 -6.57 8.10
C ALA A 76 -14.88 -5.05 8.25
N PRO A 77 -15.06 -4.56 9.49
CA PRO A 77 -15.15 -3.13 9.77
C PRO A 77 -13.96 -2.35 9.18
N HIS A 78 -14.24 -1.16 8.68
CA HIS A 78 -13.23 -0.31 8.04
C HIS A 78 -12.40 0.42 9.10
N ASN A 79 -11.11 0.07 9.17
CA ASN A 79 -10.20 0.52 10.22
C ASN A 79 -9.36 1.73 9.82
N ILE A 80 -9.71 2.48 8.76
CA ILE A 80 -8.85 3.56 8.25
C ILE A 80 -8.48 4.60 9.32
N ASN A 81 -9.43 5.04 10.15
CA ASN A 81 -9.17 6.05 11.18
C ASN A 81 -8.25 5.50 12.28
N ARG A 82 -8.33 4.19 12.56
CA ARG A 82 -7.38 3.51 13.46
C ARG A 82 -5.99 3.44 12.85
N GLN A 83 -5.89 3.17 11.55
CA GLN A 83 -4.61 3.16 10.81
C GLN A 83 -3.98 4.55 10.78
N ILE A 84 -4.73 5.59 10.41
CA ILE A 84 -4.26 6.98 10.40
C ILE A 84 -3.76 7.38 11.79
N LEU A 85 -4.57 7.19 12.83
CA LEU A 85 -4.24 7.65 14.17
C LEU A 85 -2.98 6.97 14.72
N SER A 86 -2.88 5.65 14.60
CA SER A 86 -1.73 4.89 15.12
C SER A 86 -0.46 5.10 14.29
N SER A 87 -0.54 5.13 12.95
CA SER A 87 0.61 5.45 12.10
C SER A 87 1.13 6.86 12.37
N ARG A 88 0.24 7.85 12.46
CA ARG A 88 0.61 9.24 12.75
C ARG A 88 1.26 9.38 14.12
N ALA A 89 0.71 8.74 15.15
CA ALA A 89 1.28 8.77 16.50
C ALA A 89 2.66 8.10 16.55
N GLY A 90 2.82 6.92 15.93
CA GLY A 90 4.11 6.23 15.87
C GLY A 90 5.17 7.01 15.09
N LEU A 91 4.79 7.63 13.96
CA LEU A 91 5.70 8.46 13.17
C LEU A 91 6.05 9.80 13.85
N ALA A 92 5.19 10.30 14.75
CA ALA A 92 5.45 11.55 15.47
C ALA A 92 6.66 11.47 16.40
N VAL A 93 6.98 10.29 16.95
CA VAL A 93 8.12 10.10 17.87
C VAL A 93 9.43 9.75 17.15
N VAL A 94 9.39 9.55 15.82
CA VAL A 94 10.58 9.23 15.02
C VAL A 94 11.50 10.44 14.88
N THR A 95 12.75 10.32 15.30
CA THR A 95 13.75 11.39 15.18
C THR A 95 14.81 11.11 14.13
N THR A 96 14.87 9.89 13.61
CA THR A 96 15.83 9.48 12.59
C THR A 96 15.46 10.02 11.20
N PRO A 97 16.42 10.15 10.26
CA PRO A 97 16.15 10.65 8.92
C PRO A 97 15.19 9.78 8.09
N TYR A 98 15.21 8.47 8.33
CA TYR A 98 14.35 7.50 7.63
C TYR A 98 13.44 6.78 8.60
N ALA A 99 12.26 6.42 8.09
CA ALA A 99 11.26 5.65 8.82
C ALA A 99 10.82 4.45 7.98
N MET A 100 10.57 3.34 8.66
CA MET A 100 9.94 2.15 8.10
C MET A 100 8.62 1.91 8.84
N LYS A 101 7.48 2.10 8.16
CA LYS A 101 6.19 1.67 8.69
C LYS A 101 5.94 0.23 8.28
N LEU A 102 5.79 -0.64 9.27
CA LEU A 102 5.53 -2.07 9.10
C LEU A 102 4.25 -2.43 9.85
N ARG A 103 3.36 -3.22 9.26
CA ARG A 103 2.21 -3.74 10.00
C ARG A 103 2.65 -4.72 11.09
N THR A 104 1.94 -4.74 12.22
CA THR A 104 2.18 -5.68 13.32
C THR A 104 1.98 -7.16 12.95
N ASP A 105 1.31 -7.42 11.82
CA ASP A 105 1.13 -8.77 11.25
C ASP A 105 2.05 -9.03 10.02
N ALA A 106 3.23 -8.40 10.01
CA ALA A 106 4.25 -8.59 8.99
C ALA A 106 5.65 -8.77 9.62
N TYR A 107 6.51 -9.54 8.93
CA TYR A 107 7.90 -9.78 9.28
C TYR A 107 8.82 -9.29 8.17
N LEU A 108 9.93 -8.67 8.54
CA LEU A 108 11.01 -8.35 7.61
C LEU A 108 12.20 -9.26 7.89
N LEU A 109 12.65 -10.02 6.89
CA LEU A 109 13.71 -11.02 7.07
C LEU A 109 15.11 -10.50 6.68
N SER A 110 15.22 -9.28 6.14
CA SER A 110 16.48 -8.66 5.78
C SER A 110 16.37 -7.14 5.61
N ARG A 111 17.50 -6.45 5.47
CA ARG A 111 17.54 -4.99 5.20
C ARG A 111 17.29 -4.60 3.73
N LYS A 112 16.89 -5.55 2.88
CA LYS A 112 16.75 -5.39 1.43
C LYS A 112 15.85 -4.22 0.99
N ALA A 113 14.81 -3.89 1.77
CA ALA A 113 13.97 -2.72 1.51
C ALA A 113 14.77 -1.41 1.54
N VAL A 114 15.72 -1.27 2.47
CA VAL A 114 16.60 -0.10 2.58
C VAL A 114 17.55 -0.02 1.39
N ASP A 115 18.10 -1.16 0.97
CA ASP A 115 19.03 -1.24 -0.16
C ASP A 115 18.33 -0.87 -1.48
N LEU A 116 17.10 -1.36 -1.68
CA LEU A 116 16.28 -1.02 -2.83
C LEU A 116 15.95 0.48 -2.84
N TRP A 117 15.49 1.03 -1.72
CA TRP A 117 15.17 2.45 -1.64
C TRP A 117 16.41 3.33 -1.85
N SER A 118 17.58 2.95 -1.33
CA SER A 118 18.82 3.71 -1.52
C SER A 118 19.20 3.87 -3.00
N ARG A 119 18.76 2.95 -3.86
CA ARG A 119 18.98 3.00 -5.31
C ARG A 119 17.93 3.83 -6.05
N TRP A 120 16.67 3.76 -5.63
CA TRP A 120 15.52 4.25 -6.42
C TRP A 120 14.74 5.40 -5.77
N GLY A 121 15.03 5.72 -4.51
CA GLY A 121 14.21 6.57 -3.66
C GLY A 121 14.38 8.09 -3.88
N GLU A 122 15.55 8.57 -4.28
CA GLU A 122 15.83 10.02 -4.31
C GLU A 122 15.85 10.66 -5.70
N GLY A 123 16.47 10.01 -6.69
CA GLY A 123 16.79 10.60 -8.00
C GLY A 123 15.73 10.41 -9.09
N GLY A 124 15.80 11.23 -10.16
CA GLY A 124 14.99 11.08 -11.37
C GLY A 124 13.48 11.09 -11.12
N ARG A 125 12.97 12.18 -10.54
CA ARG A 125 11.55 12.41 -10.25
C ARG A 125 11.01 13.55 -11.12
N GLY A 126 9.75 13.44 -11.52
CA GLY A 126 9.06 14.47 -12.29
C GLY A 126 8.55 15.64 -11.43
N ASP A 127 7.81 16.53 -12.08
CA ASP A 127 7.25 17.76 -11.52
C ASP A 127 6.09 17.55 -10.53
N ARG A 128 5.58 16.31 -10.41
CA ARG A 128 4.53 15.95 -9.43
C ARG A 128 5.06 15.43 -8.10
N ALA A 129 6.37 15.47 -7.89
CA ALA A 129 6.97 15.10 -6.61
C ALA A 129 6.45 15.99 -5.46
N LYS A 130 5.93 15.37 -4.40
CA LYS A 130 5.42 16.02 -3.19
C LYS A 130 6.40 15.96 -2.04
N GLY A 131 7.11 14.84 -1.91
CA GLY A 131 8.11 14.59 -0.86
C GLY A 131 9.54 14.94 -1.24
N LYS A 132 10.46 14.80 -0.29
CA LYS A 132 11.92 14.92 -0.54
C LYS A 132 12.55 13.64 -1.10
N GLY A 133 11.84 12.52 -1.04
CA GLY A 133 12.12 11.29 -1.77
C GLY A 133 10.81 10.62 -2.18
N ARG A 134 10.92 9.37 -2.63
CA ARG A 134 9.79 8.47 -2.82
C ARG A 134 9.51 7.70 -1.53
N ILE A 135 8.29 7.18 -1.41
CA ILE A 135 7.94 6.16 -0.42
C ILE A 135 8.00 4.79 -1.12
N LEU A 136 8.88 3.90 -0.66
CA LEU A 136 8.87 2.50 -1.08
C LEU A 136 7.61 1.84 -0.52
N VAL A 137 6.83 1.23 -1.39
CA VAL A 137 5.61 0.46 -1.11
C VAL A 137 5.71 -0.92 -1.75
N ILE A 138 4.79 -1.81 -1.42
CA ILE A 138 4.69 -3.11 -2.10
C ILE A 138 3.73 -3.07 -3.29
N ASN A 139 3.97 -3.94 -4.27
CA ASN A 139 3.12 -4.09 -5.44
C ASN A 139 1.73 -4.62 -5.05
N LEU A 140 1.64 -5.58 -4.13
CA LEU A 140 0.37 -6.15 -3.73
C LEU A 140 -0.53 -5.06 -3.15
N PHE A 141 -1.72 -4.90 -3.75
CA PHE A 141 -2.68 -3.83 -3.48
C PHE A 141 -2.24 -2.43 -3.94
N THR A 142 -1.21 -2.31 -4.77
CA THR A 142 -0.94 -1.13 -5.60
C THR A 142 -1.54 -1.36 -6.98
N LEU A 143 -2.83 -1.04 -7.12
CA LEU A 143 -3.66 -1.51 -8.23
C LEU A 143 -3.42 -0.74 -9.52
N ASN A 144 -3.40 -1.46 -10.64
CA ASN A 144 -3.42 -0.85 -11.97
C ASN A 144 -4.89 -0.69 -12.42
N PRO A 145 -5.40 0.55 -12.54
CA PRO A 145 -6.79 0.83 -12.88
C PRO A 145 -7.16 0.45 -14.33
N GLY A 146 -6.21 0.01 -15.16
CA GLY A 146 -6.47 -0.57 -16.48
C GLY A 146 -7.09 -1.98 -16.43
N PHE A 147 -7.06 -2.65 -15.28
CA PHE A 147 -7.48 -4.05 -15.14
C PHE A 147 -8.89 -4.19 -14.53
N ASP A 148 -9.05 -5.10 -13.57
CA ASP A 148 -10.34 -5.64 -13.13
C ASP A 148 -11.15 -4.65 -12.27
N GLU A 149 -10.67 -4.31 -11.08
CA GLU A 149 -11.28 -3.32 -10.19
C GLU A 149 -10.56 -1.98 -10.37
N ARG A 150 -11.25 -1.00 -10.96
CA ARG A 150 -10.61 0.23 -11.44
C ARG A 150 -10.52 1.24 -10.30
N LEU A 151 -9.44 1.19 -9.55
CA LEU A 151 -9.20 2.06 -8.39
C LEU A 151 -7.93 2.90 -8.60
N PRO A 152 -7.99 4.01 -9.36
CA PRO A 152 -6.82 4.88 -9.54
C PRO A 152 -6.40 5.49 -8.19
N TRP A 153 -5.10 5.75 -7.99
CA TRP A 153 -4.52 6.16 -6.70
C TRP A 153 -4.66 5.15 -5.55
N HIS A 154 -4.89 3.88 -5.85
CA HIS A 154 -4.87 2.82 -4.84
C HIS A 154 -3.44 2.30 -4.67
N VAL A 155 -2.69 2.86 -3.72
CA VAL A 155 -1.31 2.48 -3.40
C VAL A 155 -1.27 1.77 -2.05
N SER A 156 -0.57 0.63 -1.99
CA SER A 156 -0.52 -0.21 -0.79
C SER A 156 0.02 0.51 0.44
N ASP A 157 -0.63 0.32 1.58
CA ASP A 157 -0.27 0.89 2.88
C ASP A 157 0.31 -0.15 3.86
N MET A 158 0.47 -1.40 3.42
CA MET A 158 0.86 -2.53 4.27
C MET A 158 2.30 -2.43 4.78
N PHE A 159 3.20 -1.94 3.93
CA PHE A 159 4.60 -1.71 4.21
C PHE A 159 5.05 -0.44 3.53
N GLN A 160 5.77 0.42 4.23
CA GLN A 160 6.30 1.65 3.69
C GLN A 160 7.70 1.97 4.23
N PHE A 161 8.60 2.44 3.36
CA PHE A 161 9.93 2.93 3.77
C PHE A 161 10.32 4.18 2.99
N GLY A 162 10.96 5.14 3.66
CA GLY A 162 11.46 6.34 3.01
C GLY A 162 11.88 7.40 4.02
N ARG A 163 11.98 8.66 3.57
CA ARG A 163 12.28 9.76 4.48
C ARG A 163 11.17 9.91 5.51
N THR A 164 11.55 10.12 6.77
CA THR A 164 10.60 10.27 7.89
C THR A 164 9.56 11.36 7.62
N GLU A 165 9.98 12.48 7.04
CA GLU A 165 9.08 13.59 6.72
C GLU A 165 8.03 13.25 5.65
N ASP A 166 8.39 12.40 4.67
CA ASP A 166 7.47 11.98 3.61
C ASP A 166 6.42 11.00 4.16
N LEU A 167 6.85 10.05 5.01
CA LEU A 167 5.90 9.15 5.69
C LEU A 167 4.99 9.90 6.65
N ARG A 168 5.50 10.89 7.39
CA ARG A 168 4.68 11.78 8.24
C ARG A 168 3.65 12.54 7.42
N ALA A 169 4.05 13.09 6.26
CA ALA A 169 3.13 13.78 5.37
C ALA A 169 2.06 12.83 4.81
N PHE A 170 2.44 11.61 4.40
CA PHE A 170 1.52 10.59 3.90
C PHE A 170 0.45 10.21 4.93
N TRP A 171 0.85 9.97 6.17
CA TRP A 171 -0.06 9.57 7.26
C TRP A 171 -0.73 10.75 7.97
N ASN A 172 -0.54 11.98 7.50
CA ASN A 172 -1.28 13.15 7.97
C ASN A 172 -2.61 13.38 7.23
N ALA A 173 -3.11 12.37 6.51
CA ALA A 173 -4.44 12.40 5.91
C ALA A 173 -5.52 12.69 6.97
N PRO A 174 -6.58 13.46 6.64
CA PRO A 174 -7.68 13.69 7.55
C PRO A 174 -8.41 12.36 7.88
N PRO A 175 -9.02 12.22 9.06
CA PRO A 175 -9.91 11.09 9.33
C PRO A 175 -11.03 11.03 8.29
N MET A 176 -11.40 9.84 7.84
CA MET A 176 -12.56 9.64 6.99
C MET A 176 -13.83 9.80 7.82
N ASP A 177 -14.73 10.65 7.36
CA ASP A 177 -16.04 10.83 7.98
C ASP A 177 -17.00 9.69 7.61
N PHE A 178 -18.05 9.54 8.43
CA PHE A 178 -19.05 8.50 8.23
C PHE A 178 -19.77 8.61 6.89
N GLY A 179 -20.12 9.83 6.45
CA GLY A 179 -20.86 10.08 5.21
C GLY A 179 -20.06 9.66 3.97
N THR A 180 -18.76 9.95 3.95
CA THR A 180 -17.85 9.44 2.91
C THR A 180 -17.81 7.90 2.91
N ASN A 181 -17.81 7.27 4.08
CA ASN A 181 -17.75 5.81 4.19
C ASN A 181 -19.05 5.07 3.83
N VAL A 182 -20.20 5.73 3.93
CA VAL A 182 -21.52 5.15 3.55
C VAL A 182 -22.12 5.75 2.29
N HIS A 183 -21.29 6.39 1.45
CA HIS A 183 -21.73 7.15 0.29
C HIS A 183 -22.74 6.42 -0.61
N TYR A 184 -22.49 5.14 -0.91
CA TYR A 184 -23.35 4.36 -1.80
C TYR A 184 -24.64 3.81 -1.16
N GLU A 185 -24.88 4.10 0.13
CA GLU A 185 -26.19 3.85 0.75
C GLU A 185 -27.22 4.93 0.35
N THR A 186 -26.74 6.09 -0.12
CA THR A 186 -27.60 7.23 -0.50
C THR A 186 -27.33 7.76 -1.92
N HIS A 187 -26.24 7.34 -2.56
CA HIS A 187 -25.86 7.76 -3.90
C HIS A 187 -25.78 6.55 -4.84
N PRO A 188 -26.26 6.65 -6.09
CA PRO A 188 -26.12 5.58 -7.06
C PRO A 188 -24.66 5.42 -7.52
N PHE A 189 -24.28 4.20 -7.88
CA PHE A 189 -23.03 3.96 -8.62
C PHE A 189 -23.07 4.63 -9.98
N ALA A 190 -21.91 5.10 -10.46
CA ALA A 190 -21.79 5.65 -11.79
C ALA A 190 -22.12 4.61 -12.87
N GLU A 191 -22.65 5.09 -14.00
CA GLU A 191 -22.88 4.24 -15.17
C GLU A 191 -21.58 3.55 -15.61
N GLY A 192 -21.68 2.28 -16.00
CA GLY A 192 -20.51 1.49 -16.38
C GLY A 192 -19.66 0.98 -15.21
N SER A 193 -20.06 1.19 -13.95
CA SER A 193 -19.44 0.53 -12.79
C SER A 193 -19.58 -0.99 -12.89
N LEU A 194 -18.47 -1.71 -12.71
CA LEU A 194 -18.38 -3.17 -12.78
C LEU A 194 -18.97 -3.83 -11.53
N PRO A 195 -19.33 -5.13 -11.57
CA PRO A 195 -19.92 -5.82 -10.43
C PRO A 195 -19.12 -5.69 -9.13
N ARG A 196 -17.78 -5.84 -9.17
CA ARG A 196 -16.90 -5.70 -8.00
C ARG A 196 -16.87 -4.28 -7.42
N GLU A 197 -16.94 -3.27 -8.28
CA GLU A 197 -17.00 -1.86 -7.90
C GLU A 197 -18.36 -1.52 -7.25
N ARG A 198 -19.43 -2.18 -7.70
CA ARG A 198 -20.78 -2.07 -7.12
C ARG A 198 -20.93 -2.74 -5.75
N GLU A 199 -19.90 -3.43 -5.27
CA GLU A 199 -19.84 -3.94 -3.90
C GLU A 199 -19.39 -2.87 -2.90
N PHE A 200 -18.90 -1.70 -3.34
CA PHE A 200 -18.45 -0.65 -2.43
C PHE A 200 -19.62 -0.01 -1.66
N ARG A 201 -19.43 0.17 -0.36
CA ARG A 201 -20.25 1.04 0.48
C ARG A 201 -19.63 2.46 0.53
N SER A 202 -18.31 2.53 0.59
CA SER A 202 -17.52 3.76 0.72
C SER A 202 -17.29 4.47 -0.61
N ARG A 203 -17.25 5.81 -0.57
CA ARG A 203 -16.92 6.65 -1.73
C ARG A 203 -15.52 6.40 -2.27
N PHE A 204 -14.58 6.08 -1.38
CA PHE A 204 -13.17 5.80 -1.70
C PHE A 204 -12.70 4.55 -0.94
N ALA A 205 -11.77 3.80 -1.54
CA ALA A 205 -11.02 2.76 -0.84
C ALA A 205 -10.08 3.37 0.23
N THR A 206 -9.62 2.54 1.17
CA THR A 206 -8.69 2.95 2.24
C THR A 206 -7.44 3.60 1.66
N GLU A 207 -6.82 2.90 0.72
CA GLU A 207 -5.56 3.23 0.07
C GLU A 207 -5.69 4.48 -0.79
N GLN A 208 -6.85 4.65 -1.45
CA GLN A 208 -7.16 5.87 -2.21
C GLN A 208 -7.25 7.08 -1.27
N TRP A 209 -7.94 6.96 -0.14
CA TRP A 209 -8.08 8.06 0.81
C TRP A 209 -6.72 8.54 1.34
N LEU A 210 -5.84 7.61 1.71
CA LEU A 210 -4.49 7.92 2.19
C LEU A 210 -3.65 8.59 1.09
N THR A 211 -3.60 7.97 -0.09
CA THR A 211 -2.79 8.45 -1.21
C THR A 211 -3.25 9.81 -1.71
N LEU A 212 -4.57 9.99 -1.89
CA LEU A 212 -5.15 11.25 -2.33
C LEU A 212 -5.01 12.34 -1.28
N GLY A 213 -5.21 11.99 0.00
CA GLY A 213 -5.00 12.90 1.13
C GLY A 213 -3.59 13.49 1.13
N TRP A 214 -2.57 12.67 0.90
CA TRP A 214 -1.20 13.15 0.79
C TRP A 214 -0.96 14.03 -0.44
N LEU A 215 -1.35 13.56 -1.61
CA LEU A 215 -0.98 14.21 -2.87
C LEU A 215 -1.77 15.51 -3.13
N TYR A 216 -3.01 15.55 -2.66
CA TYR A 216 -3.99 16.60 -3.00
C TYR A 216 -4.52 17.36 -1.76
N GLY A 217 -4.29 16.84 -0.55
CA GLY A 217 -4.76 17.45 0.70
C GLY A 217 -6.21 17.05 1.00
N GLU A 218 -7.13 17.97 0.75
CA GLU A 218 -8.54 17.79 1.10
C GLU A 218 -9.36 17.14 -0.03
N PRO A 219 -10.45 16.40 0.28
CA PRO A 219 -11.28 15.70 -0.71
C PRO A 219 -11.80 16.58 -1.85
N SER A 220 -12.01 17.88 -1.62
CA SER A 220 -12.46 18.83 -2.65
C SER A 220 -11.43 19.05 -3.77
N ARG A 221 -10.17 18.68 -3.54
CA ARG A 221 -9.06 18.81 -4.49
C ARG A 221 -8.70 17.49 -5.17
N PHE A 222 -9.39 16.40 -4.83
CA PHE A 222 -9.10 15.08 -5.41
C PHE A 222 -9.44 15.11 -6.91
N PRO A 223 -8.59 14.51 -7.77
CA PRO A 223 -8.85 14.43 -9.20
C PRO A 223 -10.00 13.47 -9.55
N ILE A 224 -10.45 12.66 -8.58
CA ILE A 224 -11.53 11.69 -8.74
C ILE A 224 -12.72 12.03 -7.85
N ARG A 225 -13.92 11.83 -8.38
CA ARG A 225 -15.16 12.08 -7.64
C ARG A 225 -15.57 10.89 -6.76
N PHE A 226 -15.15 9.69 -7.09
CA PHE A 226 -15.48 8.45 -6.39
C PHE A 226 -14.49 7.33 -6.77
N HIS A 227 -14.53 6.18 -6.08
CA HIS A 227 -13.51 5.13 -6.11
C HIS A 227 -13.12 4.65 -7.51
N ASN A 228 -14.09 4.53 -8.42
CA ASN A 228 -13.88 4.06 -9.79
C ASN A 228 -14.05 5.15 -10.87
N ASP A 229 -13.91 6.43 -10.51
CA ASP A 229 -13.87 7.54 -11.46
C ASP A 229 -12.55 7.47 -12.23
N VAL A 230 -12.61 6.97 -13.47
CA VAL A 230 -11.43 6.61 -14.24
C VAL A 230 -11.56 6.98 -15.70
N SER A 231 -10.48 7.54 -16.25
CA SER A 231 -10.29 7.82 -17.68
C SER A 231 -8.81 7.59 -18.03
N LEU A 232 -8.48 7.49 -19.32
CA LEU A 232 -7.07 7.36 -19.73
C LEU A 232 -6.20 8.52 -19.22
N ALA A 233 -6.74 9.73 -19.15
CA ALA A 233 -6.02 10.88 -18.60
C ALA A 233 -5.74 10.70 -17.09
N MET A 234 -6.72 10.21 -16.33
CA MET A 234 -6.55 9.91 -14.90
C MET A 234 -5.56 8.77 -14.66
N VAL A 235 -5.56 7.73 -15.51
CA VAL A 235 -4.57 6.65 -15.41
C VAL A 235 -3.15 7.19 -15.61
N ARG A 236 -2.94 8.00 -16.65
CA ARG A 236 -1.62 8.64 -16.90
C ARG A 236 -1.20 9.56 -15.76
N GLN A 237 -2.15 10.31 -15.19
CA GLN A 237 -1.88 11.17 -14.03
C GLN A 237 -1.54 10.35 -12.79
N PHE A 238 -2.22 9.23 -12.54
CA PHE A 238 -1.88 8.34 -11.45
C PHE A 238 -0.52 7.68 -11.65
N GLU A 239 -0.19 7.20 -12.85
CA GLU A 239 1.14 6.64 -13.16
C GLU A 239 2.24 7.69 -12.97
N ALA A 240 1.92 8.96 -13.27
CA ALA A 240 2.81 10.06 -13.00
C ALA A 240 3.06 10.26 -11.49
N ASP A 241 1.98 10.30 -10.71
CA ASP A 241 2.06 10.38 -9.25
C ASP A 241 2.79 9.21 -8.63
N LEU A 242 2.52 8.00 -9.13
CA LEU A 242 3.12 6.77 -8.66
C LEU A 242 4.63 6.81 -8.84
N THR A 243 5.11 7.20 -10.03
CA THR A 243 6.54 7.23 -10.34
C THR A 243 7.28 8.41 -9.73
N ASP A 244 6.61 9.54 -9.47
CA ASP A 244 7.25 10.71 -8.84
C ASP A 244 7.31 10.60 -7.31
N ASN A 245 6.40 9.83 -6.69
CA ASN A 245 6.24 9.80 -5.22
C ASN A 245 6.46 8.43 -4.58
N PHE A 246 6.48 7.35 -5.34
CA PHE A 246 6.60 5.99 -4.81
C PHE A 246 7.64 5.17 -5.55
N VAL A 247 8.19 4.16 -4.87
CA VAL A 247 8.89 3.02 -5.48
C VAL A 247 8.07 1.78 -5.19
N VAL A 248 7.86 0.89 -6.16
CA VAL A 248 6.97 -0.27 -5.99
C VAL A 248 7.79 -1.56 -6.00
N ALA A 249 7.82 -2.32 -4.91
CA ALA A 249 8.56 -3.59 -4.84
C ALA A 249 7.64 -4.81 -4.69
N HIS A 250 8.05 -5.98 -5.18
CA HIS A 250 7.41 -7.20 -4.74
C HIS A 250 7.85 -7.56 -3.31
N PRO A 251 6.96 -8.02 -2.41
CA PRO A 251 7.34 -8.41 -1.05
C PRO A 251 8.50 -9.42 -1.01
N THR A 252 8.55 -10.38 -1.94
CA THR A 252 9.64 -11.36 -2.01
C THR A 252 10.99 -10.74 -2.34
N ASP A 253 11.00 -9.61 -3.04
CA ASP A 253 12.27 -8.98 -3.42
C ASP A 253 12.87 -8.28 -2.20
N ILE A 254 12.02 -7.72 -1.34
CA ILE A 254 12.41 -7.05 -0.09
C ILE A 254 12.39 -7.96 1.15
N ASP A 255 12.27 -9.28 0.96
CA ASP A 255 12.10 -10.29 2.02
C ASP A 255 11.04 -9.91 3.09
N LEU A 256 9.92 -9.34 2.65
CA LEU A 256 8.76 -9.03 3.48
C LEU A 256 7.81 -10.23 3.50
N GLU A 257 7.50 -10.73 4.69
CA GLU A 257 6.55 -11.81 4.92
C GLU A 257 5.28 -11.30 5.60
N MET A 258 4.13 -11.59 4.98
CA MET A 258 2.81 -11.28 5.52
C MET A 258 1.96 -12.57 5.53
N PRO A 259 2.10 -13.45 6.52
CA PRO A 259 1.41 -14.73 6.60
C PRO A 259 -0.10 -14.69 6.32
N LYS A 260 -0.83 -13.66 6.81
CA LYS A 260 -2.26 -13.48 6.49
C LYS A 260 -2.54 -13.26 5.00
N HIS A 261 -1.56 -12.76 4.27
CA HIS A 261 -1.63 -12.42 2.84
C HIS A 261 -0.72 -13.31 1.97
N ARG A 262 -0.15 -14.39 2.52
CA ARG A 262 0.78 -15.26 1.77
C ARG A 262 0.16 -15.85 0.51
N TYR A 263 -1.16 -16.07 0.51
CA TYR A 263 -1.92 -16.58 -0.65
C TYR A 263 -1.86 -15.67 -1.88
N VAL A 264 -1.56 -14.36 -1.72
CA VAL A 264 -1.49 -13.43 -2.86
C VAL A 264 -0.10 -13.33 -3.49
N TYR A 265 0.96 -13.76 -2.80
CA TYR A 265 2.35 -13.60 -3.26
C TYR A 265 2.61 -14.32 -4.59
N GLY A 266 2.21 -15.59 -4.69
CA GLY A 266 2.34 -16.39 -5.91
C GLY A 266 1.11 -16.30 -6.83
N SER A 267 0.11 -15.48 -6.50
CA SER A 267 -1.13 -15.45 -7.26
C SER A 267 -0.92 -14.72 -8.59
N ARG A 268 -1.14 -15.44 -9.69
CA ARG A 268 -1.10 -14.84 -11.03
C ARG A 268 -2.12 -13.71 -11.20
N TYR A 269 -3.27 -13.80 -10.53
CA TYR A 269 -4.28 -12.74 -10.56
C TYR A 269 -3.77 -11.45 -9.92
N PHE A 270 -3.32 -11.49 -8.66
CA PHE A 270 -2.86 -10.29 -7.96
C PHE A 270 -1.62 -9.67 -8.61
N ASN A 271 -0.69 -10.50 -9.07
CA ASN A 271 0.49 -10.03 -9.80
C ASN A 271 0.18 -9.47 -11.19
N THR A 272 -0.99 -9.78 -11.77
CA THR A 272 -1.44 -9.18 -13.04
C THR A 272 -2.12 -7.84 -12.82
N ILE A 273 -2.98 -7.72 -11.79
CA ILE A 273 -3.78 -6.51 -11.59
C ILE A 273 -3.06 -5.39 -10.84
N CYS A 274 -1.91 -5.66 -10.22
CA CYS A 274 -1.12 -4.67 -9.49
C CYS A 274 0.09 -4.22 -10.31
N TYR A 275 0.54 -2.97 -10.18
CA TYR A 275 1.79 -2.49 -10.78
C TYR A 275 2.98 -3.29 -10.24
N SER A 276 3.76 -3.96 -11.11
CA SER A 276 5.00 -4.61 -10.69
C SER A 276 6.14 -3.60 -10.58
N PHE A 277 7.26 -4.00 -9.98
CA PHE A 277 8.49 -3.19 -10.01
C PHE A 277 8.95 -2.91 -11.45
N GLU A 278 8.82 -3.88 -12.36
CA GLU A 278 9.16 -3.70 -13.77
C GLU A 278 8.25 -2.67 -14.48
N ASP A 279 6.94 -2.68 -14.21
CA ASP A 279 6.06 -1.65 -14.74
C ASP A 279 6.43 -0.26 -14.21
N TRP A 280 6.67 -0.17 -12.90
CA TRP A 280 7.09 1.08 -12.26
C TRP A 280 8.40 1.60 -12.86
N LYS A 281 9.40 0.72 -13.03
CA LYS A 281 10.68 1.07 -13.65
C LYS A 281 10.51 1.56 -15.08
N ARG A 282 9.73 0.85 -15.90
CA ARG A 282 9.45 1.26 -17.28
C ARG A 282 8.83 2.65 -17.31
N LEU A 283 7.80 2.88 -16.50
CA LEU A 283 7.13 4.18 -16.40
C LEU A 283 8.09 5.28 -15.91
N ALA A 284 8.94 4.99 -14.92
CA ALA A 284 9.90 5.96 -14.38
C ALA A 284 11.00 6.30 -15.39
N PHE A 285 11.46 5.31 -16.18
CA PHE A 285 12.39 5.53 -17.29
C PHE A 285 11.76 6.38 -18.39
N GLU A 286 10.57 6.01 -18.86
CA GLU A 286 9.86 6.72 -19.93
C GLU A 286 9.54 8.18 -19.56
N ARG A 287 9.21 8.45 -18.29
CA ARG A 287 8.83 9.79 -17.84
C ARG A 287 10.01 10.65 -17.38
N CYS A 288 10.96 10.06 -16.66
CA CYS A 288 11.97 10.82 -15.92
C CYS A 288 13.41 10.43 -16.30
N GLY A 289 13.58 9.53 -17.27
CA GLY A 289 14.90 9.02 -17.65
C GLY A 289 15.60 8.22 -16.55
N LEU A 290 14.87 7.76 -15.53
CA LEU A 290 15.44 7.06 -14.39
C LEU A 290 15.98 5.70 -14.83
N THR A 291 17.29 5.49 -14.65
CA THR A 291 17.99 4.24 -14.95
C THR A 291 18.65 3.66 -13.70
N GLY A 292 18.92 2.36 -13.71
CA GLY A 292 19.58 1.66 -12.61
C GLY A 292 19.62 0.14 -12.82
N ASP A 293 20.63 -0.51 -12.26
CA ASP A 293 20.90 -1.95 -12.47
C ASP A 293 19.95 -2.87 -11.68
N ASP A 294 19.41 -3.88 -12.37
CA ASP A 294 18.49 -4.90 -11.85
C ASP A 294 19.21 -6.05 -11.16
N VAL A 295 19.86 -5.78 -10.02
CA VAL A 295 20.47 -6.88 -9.26
C VAL A 295 19.42 -7.56 -8.38
N GLY A 296 18.60 -8.43 -8.98
CA GLY A 296 17.78 -9.43 -8.25
C GLY A 296 16.37 -9.03 -7.79
N TRP A 297 15.80 -7.92 -8.28
CA TRP A 297 14.50 -7.37 -7.84
C TRP A 297 13.37 -7.55 -8.87
N THR A 298 13.37 -8.67 -9.58
CA THR A 298 12.49 -8.86 -10.76
C THR A 298 11.85 -10.24 -10.75
N ARG A 299 11.49 -10.79 -9.57
CA ARG A 299 11.06 -12.18 -9.49
C ARG A 299 9.73 -12.46 -10.20
N TRP A 300 8.98 -11.43 -10.58
CA TRP A 300 7.76 -11.56 -11.37
C TRP A 300 7.74 -10.60 -12.58
N PRO A 301 8.58 -10.85 -13.60
CA PRO A 301 8.52 -10.07 -14.82
C PRO A 301 7.20 -10.41 -15.50
N ARG A 302 6.37 -9.39 -15.78
CA ARG A 302 5.12 -9.64 -16.49
C ARG A 302 5.52 -10.05 -17.90
N THR A 303 5.22 -11.28 -18.32
CA THR A 303 5.33 -11.54 -19.76
C THR A 303 4.26 -10.70 -20.46
N GLU A 304 4.59 -10.02 -21.57
CA GLU A 304 3.59 -9.32 -22.40
C GLU A 304 2.44 -10.26 -22.81
N ARG A 305 2.73 -11.56 -22.86
CA ARG A 305 1.74 -12.62 -23.04
C ARG A 305 0.70 -12.67 -21.92
N ASP A 306 1.07 -12.51 -20.65
CA ASP A 306 0.12 -12.51 -19.52
C ASP A 306 -0.82 -11.31 -19.56
N LYS A 307 -0.27 -10.13 -19.91
CA LYS A 307 -1.06 -8.91 -20.11
C LYS A 307 -2.05 -9.08 -21.26
N ARG A 308 -1.57 -9.57 -22.42
CA ARG A 308 -2.42 -9.84 -23.59
C ARG A 308 -3.47 -10.89 -23.31
N LEU A 309 -3.12 -12.02 -22.70
CA LEU A 309 -4.07 -13.08 -22.36
C LEU A 309 -5.15 -12.60 -21.40
N PHE A 310 -4.81 -11.78 -20.41
CA PHE A 310 -5.79 -11.21 -19.49
C PHE A 310 -6.72 -10.20 -20.20
N VAL A 311 -6.16 -9.32 -21.04
CA VAL A 311 -6.93 -8.34 -21.82
C VAL A 311 -7.81 -9.03 -22.88
N GLU A 312 -7.29 -10.04 -23.58
CA GLU A 312 -8.02 -10.84 -24.58
C GLU A 312 -9.11 -11.71 -23.94
N ALA A 313 -8.82 -12.37 -22.80
CA ALA A 313 -9.83 -13.09 -22.04
C ALA A 313 -10.96 -12.14 -21.62
N ARG A 314 -10.62 -10.93 -21.18
CA ARG A 314 -11.61 -9.90 -20.83
C ARG A 314 -12.42 -9.40 -22.03
N GLN A 315 -11.79 -9.19 -23.19
CA GLN A 315 -12.47 -8.78 -24.43
C GLN A 315 -13.42 -9.87 -24.95
N ARG A 316 -12.99 -11.14 -24.93
CA ARG A 316 -13.83 -12.30 -25.31
C ARG A 316 -14.99 -12.52 -24.35
N LEU A 317 -14.81 -12.22 -23.06
CA LEU A 317 -15.85 -12.36 -22.04
C LEU A 317 -16.87 -11.20 -22.02
N ARG A 318 -16.57 -10.03 -22.62
CA ARG A 318 -17.59 -8.99 -22.89
C ARG A 318 -18.67 -9.49 -23.87
N PHE A 319 -18.36 -10.48 -24.70
CA PHE A 319 -19.31 -11.11 -25.63
C PHE A 319 -20.15 -12.24 -25.00
N LEU A 320 -19.70 -12.81 -23.86
CA LEU A 320 -20.36 -13.94 -23.20
C LEU A 320 -20.96 -13.45 -21.88
N GLY A 321 -22.16 -12.88 -21.96
CA GLY A 321 -22.90 -12.34 -20.83
C GLY A 321 -23.04 -13.32 -19.66
N ARG A 322 -23.01 -12.76 -18.44
CA ARG A 322 -23.48 -13.32 -17.15
C ARG A 322 -23.30 -14.83 -17.00
N PHE A 323 -22.22 -15.31 -16.38
CA PHE A 323 -22.23 -16.40 -15.37
C PHE A 323 -20.79 -16.75 -14.94
N GLY A 324 -20.56 -16.84 -13.62
CA GLY A 324 -19.44 -17.61 -13.03
C GLY A 324 -18.02 -17.10 -13.25
N TRP A 325 -17.77 -15.82 -13.00
CA TRP A 325 -16.49 -15.12 -13.26
C TRP A 325 -15.27 -15.68 -12.48
N ALA A 326 -15.45 -16.17 -11.24
CA ALA A 326 -14.30 -16.54 -10.39
C ALA A 326 -13.75 -17.96 -10.64
N ARG A 327 -14.57 -18.94 -11.03
CA ARG A 327 -14.11 -20.32 -11.28
C ARG A 327 -13.42 -20.47 -12.64
N ARG A 328 -13.97 -19.86 -13.70
CA ARG A 328 -13.42 -20.02 -15.06
C ARG A 328 -12.10 -19.30 -15.31
N LEU A 329 -11.84 -18.17 -14.64
CA LEU A 329 -10.53 -17.51 -14.76
C LEU A 329 -9.41 -18.38 -14.17
N HIS A 330 -9.68 -19.17 -13.14
CA HIS A 330 -8.71 -20.10 -12.57
C HIS A 330 -8.42 -21.28 -13.50
N GLU A 331 -9.42 -21.74 -14.26
CA GLU A 331 -9.27 -22.81 -15.27
C GLU A 331 -8.56 -22.35 -16.55
N ILE A 332 -8.69 -21.07 -16.93
CA ILE A 332 -8.08 -20.52 -18.16
C ILE A 332 -6.63 -20.05 -17.93
N ILE A 333 -6.32 -19.63 -16.71
CA ILE A 333 -5.04 -19.00 -16.35
C ILE A 333 -4.17 -19.91 -15.46
N GLY A 334 -4.72 -21.05 -15.02
CA GLY A 334 -4.05 -22.11 -14.27
C GLY A 334 -2.87 -22.72 -15.00
#